data_AF-A0A6J4R5C0-F1
#
_entry.id   AF-A0A6J4R5C0-F1
#
_cell.length_a   1.000
_cell.length_b   1.000
_cell.length_c   1.000
_cell.angle_alpha   90.00
_cell.angle_beta   90.00
_cell.angle_gamma   90.00
#
_symmetry.space_group_name_H-M   'P 1'
#
loop_
_entity.id
_entity.type
_entity.pdbx_description
1 polymer ?
#
loop_
_entity_poly.entity_id
_entity_poly.type
_entity_poly.pdbx_seq_one_letter_code
_entity_poly.pdbx_strand_id
1 'polypeptide(L)'
;MADQPERYYRVDIQFRSGASESFDAREFDIDVSNIGLGAEVERQADRLLRFTYTGRSGDEVPLYLVPAEVAGIVMEERYSA
;
A
#
# COMPACT_ATOMS: atom_id res chain seq x y z
N MET A 1 24.39 -20.81 11.17
CA MET A 1 23.46 -20.65 10.03
C MET A 1 23.50 -19.18 9.69
N ALA A 2 23.90 -18.82 8.47
CA ALA A 2 23.74 -17.44 8.03
C ALA A 2 22.24 -17.24 7.79
N ASP A 3 21.59 -16.38 8.57
CA ASP A 3 20.24 -15.94 8.26
C ASP A 3 20.28 -15.32 6.87
N GLN A 4 19.50 -15.89 5.94
CA GLN A 4 19.33 -15.25 4.64
C GLN A 4 18.62 -13.92 4.89
N PRO A 5 19.04 -12.83 4.21
CA PRO A 5 18.42 -11.54 4.41
C PRO A 5 16.94 -11.61 4.04
N GLU A 6 16.08 -11.19 4.97
CA GLU A 6 14.64 -11.20 4.81
C GLU A 6 14.25 -10.15 3.78
N ARG A 7 13.53 -10.59 2.75
CA ARG A 7 12.98 -9.71 1.72
C ARG A 7 11.77 -8.94 2.27
N TYR A 8 11.75 -7.65 2.06
CA TYR A 8 10.61 -6.77 2.37
C TYR A 8 10.46 -5.70 1.28
N TYR A 9 9.38 -4.95 1.35
CA TYR A 9 9.08 -3.83 0.47
C TYR A 9 9.03 -2.56 1.28
N ARG A 10 9.66 -1.51 0.77
CA ARG A 10 9.33 -0.15 1.17
C ARG A 10 8.21 0.35 0.25
N VAL A 11 7.11 0.79 0.83
CA VAL A 11 5.98 1.37 0.10
C VAL A 11 5.95 2.86 0.38
N ASP A 12 5.99 3.67 -0.67
CA ASP A 12 5.87 5.13 -0.60
C ASP A 12 4.60 5.56 -1.34
N ILE A 13 3.66 6.17 -0.61
CA ILE A 13 2.40 6.70 -1.14
C ILE A 13 2.56 8.21 -1.28
N GLN A 14 2.35 8.71 -2.50
CA GLN A 14 2.31 10.14 -2.79
C GLN A 14 0.87 10.60 -2.92
N PHE A 15 0.52 11.66 -2.19
CA PHE A 15 -0.79 12.29 -2.26
C PHE A 15 -0.75 13.51 -3.17
N ARG A 16 -1.87 13.83 -3.82
CA ARG A 16 -2.03 15.02 -4.67
C ARG A 16 -1.87 16.34 -3.91
N SER A 17 -2.01 16.31 -2.59
CA SER A 17 -1.71 17.44 -1.70
C SER A 17 -0.21 17.75 -1.60
N GLY A 18 0.66 16.85 -2.07
CA GLY A 18 2.11 16.91 -1.88
C GLY A 18 2.60 16.20 -0.61
N ALA A 19 1.68 15.68 0.22
CA ALA A 19 2.05 14.82 1.35
C ALA A 19 2.55 13.45 0.86
N SER A 20 3.34 12.79 1.69
CA SER A 20 3.81 11.42 1.45
C SER A 20 3.76 10.58 2.71
N GLU A 21 3.40 9.31 2.57
CA GLU A 21 3.46 8.32 3.64
C GLU A 21 4.34 7.14 3.22
N SER A 22 5.15 6.65 4.15
CA SER A 22 6.10 5.57 3.89
C SER A 22 6.01 4.51 4.97
N PHE A 23 5.97 3.24 4.58
CA PHE A 23 6.00 2.11 5.51
C PHE A 23 6.69 0.89 4.90
N ASP A 24 7.15 0.00 5.79
CA ASP A 24 7.74 -1.29 5.38
C ASP A 24 6.69 -2.40 5.46
N ALA A 25 6.53 -3.12 4.36
CA ALA A 25 5.61 -4.24 4.23
C ALA A 25 6.36 -5.51 3.81
N ARG A 26 6.00 -6.66 4.36
CA ARG A 26 6.46 -7.96 3.88
C ARG A 26 5.68 -8.39 2.64
N GLU A 27 4.38 -8.13 2.65
CA GLU A 27 3.45 -8.37 1.55
C GLU A 27 2.53 -7.16 1.42
N PHE A 28 2.24 -6.77 0.17
CA PHE A 28 1.38 -5.64 -0.13
C PHE A 28 0.34 -6.08 -1.16
N ASP A 29 -0.78 -6.58 -0.67
CA ASP A 29 -1.91 -6.95 -1.53
C ASP A 29 -2.89 -5.78 -1.62
N ILE A 30 -2.99 -5.19 -2.80
CA ILE A 30 -4.05 -4.23 -3.10
C ILE A 30 -5.25 -5.03 -3.58
N ASP A 31 -6.25 -5.20 -2.71
CA ASP A 31 -7.53 -5.74 -3.14
C ASP A 31 -8.29 -4.72 -4.00
N VAL A 32 -8.02 -4.76 -5.31
CA VAL A 32 -8.73 -3.96 -6.31
C VAL A 32 -10.16 -4.43 -6.56
N SER A 33 -10.60 -5.54 -5.96
CA SER A 33 -11.99 -6.02 -6.08
C SER A 33 -12.98 -5.05 -5.46
N ASN A 34 -12.53 -4.27 -4.46
CA ASN A 34 -13.31 -3.18 -3.85
C ASN A 34 -13.20 -1.85 -4.61
N ILE A 35 -12.33 -1.75 -5.62
CA ILE A 35 -12.23 -0.62 -6.54
C ILE A 35 -13.04 -1.01 -7.78
N GLY A 36 -14.37 -0.83 -7.72
CA GLY A 36 -15.29 -1.43 -8.70
C GLY A 36 -14.91 -1.06 -10.14
N LEU A 37 -14.77 -2.02 -11.05
CA LEU A 37 -14.25 -1.79 -12.41
C LEU A 37 -15.16 -0.87 -13.26
N GLY A 38 -14.59 0.11 -13.95
CA GLY A 38 -15.33 1.01 -14.85
C GLY A 38 -16.01 2.19 -14.14
N ALA A 39 -17.28 2.45 -14.42
CA ALA A 39 -18.02 3.63 -13.90
C ALA A 39 -18.26 3.61 -12.37
N GLU A 40 -17.97 2.49 -11.71
CA GLU A 40 -18.02 2.36 -10.24
C GLU A 40 -16.73 2.86 -9.57
N VAL A 41 -15.58 2.82 -10.25
CA VAL A 41 -14.31 3.42 -9.79
C VAL A 41 -14.52 4.91 -9.54
N GLU A 42 -15.15 5.62 -10.48
CA GLU A 42 -15.35 7.07 -10.39
C GLU A 42 -16.22 7.45 -9.18
N ARG A 43 -17.19 6.61 -8.80
CA ARG A 43 -18.06 6.88 -7.63
C ARG A 43 -17.38 6.57 -6.29
N GLN A 44 -16.35 5.73 -6.30
CA GLN A 44 -15.60 5.33 -5.11
C GLN A 44 -14.29 6.10 -4.95
N ALA A 45 -13.83 6.81 -5.99
CA ALA A 45 -12.60 7.57 -5.96
C ALA A 45 -12.57 8.61 -4.82
N ASP A 46 -13.70 9.25 -4.53
CA ASP A 46 -13.82 10.24 -3.45
C ASP A 46 -14.18 9.62 -2.07
N ARG A 47 -14.22 8.28 -1.96
CA ARG A 47 -14.55 7.59 -0.71
C ARG A 47 -13.29 7.03 -0.05
N LEU A 48 -13.30 7.05 1.29
CA LEU A 48 -12.28 6.36 2.07
C LEU A 48 -12.45 4.85 1.90
N LEU A 49 -11.44 4.21 1.31
CA LEU A 49 -11.36 2.77 1.13
C LEU A 49 -10.37 2.17 2.11
N ARG A 50 -10.63 0.93 2.53
CA ARG A 50 -9.73 0.14 3.37
C ARG A 50 -8.94 -0.84 2.50
N PHE A 51 -7.63 -0.76 2.62
CA PHE A 51 -6.63 -1.70 2.14
C PHE A 51 -6.02 -2.43 3.34
N THR A 52 -5.27 -3.49 3.07
CA THR A 52 -4.52 -4.23 4.10
C THR A 52 -3.13 -4.51 3.57
N TYR A 53 -2.12 -4.43 4.42
CA TYR A 53 -0.78 -4.91 4.11
C TYR A 53 -0.23 -5.72 5.27
N THR A 54 0.70 -6.63 4.99
CA THR A 54 1.39 -7.40 6.02
C THR A 54 2.66 -6.65 6.39
N GLY A 55 2.77 -6.20 7.63
CA GLY A 55 3.97 -5.53 8.15
C GLY A 55 5.17 -6.49 8.23
N ARG A 56 6.37 -5.94 8.49
CA ARG A 56 7.60 -6.76 8.61
C ARG A 56 7.53 -7.82 9.71
N SER A 57 6.77 -7.56 10.77
CA SER A 57 6.53 -8.52 11.87
C SER A 57 5.55 -9.65 11.51
N GLY A 58 4.89 -9.57 10.35
CA GLY A 58 3.83 -10.50 9.94
C GLY A 58 2.42 -10.09 10.36
N ASP A 59 2.26 -8.93 11.00
CA ASP A 59 0.95 -8.41 11.39
C ASP A 59 0.20 -7.83 10.19
N GLU A 60 -1.09 -8.14 10.05
CA GLU A 60 -1.96 -7.48 9.08
C GLU A 60 -2.35 -6.09 9.59
N VAL A 61 -1.99 -5.06 8.82
CA VAL A 61 -2.22 -3.66 9.15
C VAL A 61 -3.24 -3.06 8.18
N PRO A 62 -4.34 -2.47 8.65
CA PRO A 62 -5.27 -1.77 7.78
C PRO A 62 -4.67 -0.43 7.34
N LEU A 63 -4.87 -0.10 6.07
CA LEU A 63 -4.47 1.17 5.45
C LEU A 63 -5.71 1.83 4.84
N TYR A 64 -5.97 3.09 5.18
CA TYR A 64 -7.16 3.79 4.70
C TYR A 64 -6.77 4.90 3.74
N LEU A 65 -7.24 4.83 2.50
CA LEU A 65 -6.90 5.81 1.46
C LEU A 65 -8.16 6.28 0.74
N VAL A 66 -8.17 7.56 0.35
CA VAL A 66 -9.12 8.09 -0.62
C VAL A 66 -8.44 8.03 -2.00
N PRO A 67 -8.87 7.16 -2.93
CA PRO A 67 -8.14 6.97 -4.20
C PRO A 67 -7.96 8.25 -5.02
N ALA A 68 -8.92 9.17 -5.00
CA ALA A 68 -8.83 10.46 -5.67
C ALA A 68 -7.69 11.33 -5.12
N GLU A 69 -7.30 11.16 -3.86
CA GLU A 69 -6.21 11.89 -3.23
C GLU A 69 -4.84 11.26 -3.49
N VAL A 70 -4.78 10.01 -3.95
CA VAL A 70 -3.53 9.32 -4.25
C VAL A 70 -3.04 9.74 -5.65
N ALA A 71 -1.82 10.25 -5.71
CA ALA A 71 -1.12 10.58 -6.95
C ALA A 71 -0.32 9.38 -7.48
N GLY A 72 0.20 8.54 -6.59
CA GLY A 72 0.93 7.33 -6.96
C GLY A 72 1.34 6.50 -5.75
N ILE A 73 1.61 5.22 -5.99
CA ILE A 73 2.17 4.28 -5.02
C ILE A 73 3.43 3.70 -5.66
N VAL A 74 4.56 3.84 -4.98
CA VAL A 74 5.86 3.29 -5.40
C VAL A 74 6.25 2.20 -4.42
N MET A 75 6.71 1.07 -4.96
CA MET A 75 7.19 -0.05 -4.16
C MET A 75 8.63 -0.36 -4.53
N GLU A 76 9.50 -0.44 -3.53
CA GLU A 76 10.91 -0.80 -3.67
C GLU A 76 11.19 -2.08 -2.89
N GLU A 77 11.71 -3.11 -3.57
CA GLU A 77 12.16 -4.33 -2.91
C GLU A 77 13.47 -4.09 -2.16
N ARG A 78 13.52 -4.53 -0.90
CA ARG A 78 14.66 -4.38 0.01
C ARG A 78 14.93 -5.69 0.75
N TYR A 79 16.12 -5.77 1.31
CA TYR A 79 16.63 -6.95 2.01
C TYR A 79 17.12 -6.51 3.40
N SER A 80 16.82 -7.30 4.43
CA SER A 80 17.35 -7.03 5.77
C SER A 80 18.87 -7.13 5.75
N ALA A 81 19.55 -6.25 6.47
CA ALA A 81 21.00 -6.29 6.61
C ALA A 81 21.47 -7.48 7.45
#